data_AF-A0A976KM02-F1
#
_entry.id   AF-A0A976KM02-F1
#
_cell.length_a   1.000
_cell.length_b   1.000
_cell.length_c   1.000
_cell.angle_alpha   90.00
_cell.angle_beta   90.00
_cell.angle_gamma   90.00
#
_symmetry.space_group_name_H-M   'P 1'
#
loop_
_entity.id
_entity.type
_entity.pdbx_description
1 polymer ?
#
loop_
_entity_poly.entity_id
_entity_poly.type
_entity_poly.pdbx_seq_one_letter_code
_entity_poly.pdbx_strand_id
1 'polypeptide(L)'
;MKGWLQIFLCIATLWSTSLYATDADQMIRQYLTDVESFQASFTQSVVSMDEPHSDESHGTMAFRRPGSFHWAYEDPYEQLIVSDGMTLWIYDKDLEQVTVRPVGQKLDKTPIMLLDAPDKLSDDYALEVILETGDEVEISLIPKGEEPGFKRVILHFSNSILVGMEIQDNFDHLNRLFFSDVKQNAMLDDDFFNFVPPDGVDVIRAADEFE
;
A
#
# COMPACT_ATOMS: atom_id res chain seq x y z
N MET A 1 -42.34 54.30 -4.09
CA MET A 1 -41.57 53.90 -2.89
C MET A 1 -41.68 52.39 -2.79
N LYS A 2 -40.54 51.69 -2.90
CA LYS A 2 -40.44 50.23 -2.94
C LYS A 2 -40.57 49.67 -1.52
N GLY A 3 -41.43 48.67 -1.32
CA GLY A 3 -41.57 47.93 -0.07
C GLY A 3 -41.52 46.43 -0.35
N TRP A 4 -40.58 45.76 0.30
CA TRP A 4 -40.28 44.32 0.28
C TRP A 4 -41.46 43.43 0.69
N LEU A 5 -41.56 42.25 0.08
CA LEU A 5 -41.91 41.02 0.80
C LEU A 5 -41.12 39.84 0.21
N GLN A 6 -40.58 39.02 1.09
CA GLN A 6 -39.57 38.01 0.83
C GLN A 6 -40.09 36.66 1.38
N ILE A 7 -39.61 35.54 0.79
CA ILE A 7 -39.53 34.17 1.37
C ILE A 7 -40.85 33.35 1.25
N PHE A 8 -40.93 32.12 0.73
CA PHE A 8 -40.12 30.91 0.99
C PHE A 8 -39.89 30.08 -0.29
N LEU A 9 -38.63 29.86 -0.66
CA LEU A 9 -38.22 28.73 -1.49
C LEU A 9 -37.53 27.73 -0.56
N CYS A 10 -38.22 26.66 -0.18
CA CYS A 10 -37.61 25.52 0.52
C CYS A 10 -36.65 24.81 -0.43
N ILE A 11 -35.39 25.22 -0.43
CA ILE A 11 -34.30 24.38 -0.94
C ILE A 11 -33.95 23.42 0.19
N ALA A 12 -34.63 22.27 0.22
CA ALA A 12 -34.15 21.12 0.95
C ALA A 12 -32.90 20.61 0.21
N THR A 13 -31.73 21.09 0.60
CA THR A 13 -30.48 20.42 0.26
C THR A 13 -30.47 19.11 1.06
N LEU A 14 -30.73 18.00 0.38
CA LEU A 14 -30.39 16.68 0.89
C LEU A 14 -28.87 16.61 0.87
N TRP A 15 -28.26 16.87 2.03
CA TRP A 15 -26.88 16.48 2.28
C TRP A 15 -26.92 14.96 2.43
N SER A 16 -26.72 14.24 1.33
CA SER A 16 -26.47 12.81 1.38
C SER A 16 -25.13 12.62 2.08
N THR A 17 -25.15 12.49 3.40
CA THR A 17 -23.98 12.06 4.16
C THR A 17 -23.77 10.59 3.85
N SER A 18 -22.67 10.27 3.19
CA SER A 18 -22.23 8.92 2.85
C SER A 18 -22.18 8.05 4.10
N LEU A 19 -23.19 7.20 4.32
CA LEU A 19 -23.22 6.25 5.43
C LEU A 19 -22.13 5.16 5.28
N TYR A 20 -21.68 4.90 4.04
CA TYR A 20 -20.74 3.83 3.68
C TYR A 20 -19.28 4.05 4.09
N ALA A 21 -18.87 5.30 4.36
CA ALA A 21 -17.48 5.57 4.76
C ALA A 21 -17.13 4.99 6.14
N THR A 22 -18.15 4.83 7.01
CA THR A 22 -17.96 4.32 8.38
C THR A 22 -17.62 2.83 8.39
N ASP A 23 -18.23 2.05 7.50
CA ASP A 23 -18.05 0.60 7.44
C ASP A 23 -16.67 0.24 6.86
N ALA A 24 -16.26 0.90 5.77
CA ALA A 24 -14.94 0.71 5.15
C ALA A 24 -13.79 0.98 6.12
N ASP A 25 -13.89 2.09 6.86
CA ASP A 25 -12.89 2.50 7.84
C ASP A 25 -12.75 1.49 8.97
N GLN A 26 -13.88 1.07 9.54
CA GLN A 26 -13.89 0.09 10.61
C GLN A 26 -13.28 -1.25 10.15
N MET A 27 -13.62 -1.72 8.95
CA MET A 27 -13.11 -2.98 8.40
C MET A 27 -11.59 -2.94 8.22
N ILE A 28 -11.06 -1.88 7.59
CA ILE A 28 -9.61 -1.78 7.39
C ILE A 28 -8.89 -1.63 8.73
N ARG A 29 -9.39 -0.76 9.62
CA ARG A 29 -8.79 -0.58 10.95
C ARG A 29 -8.75 -1.89 11.73
N GLN A 30 -9.83 -2.67 11.70
CA GLN A 30 -9.88 -3.96 12.36
C GLN A 30 -8.87 -4.94 11.75
N TYR A 31 -8.85 -5.08 10.43
CA TYR A 31 -7.88 -5.94 9.74
C TYR A 31 -6.42 -5.57 10.08
N LEU A 32 -6.10 -4.27 10.00
CA LEU A 32 -4.77 -3.76 10.31
C LEU A 32 -4.47 -3.71 11.82
N THR A 33 -5.44 -3.95 12.69
CA THR A 33 -5.19 -4.15 14.13
C THR A 33 -4.92 -5.63 14.42
N ASP A 34 -5.67 -6.52 13.77
CA ASP A 34 -5.63 -7.96 14.03
C ASP A 34 -4.43 -8.66 13.40
N VAL A 35 -3.85 -8.10 12.33
CA VAL A 35 -2.76 -8.72 11.55
C VAL A 35 -1.42 -8.07 11.88
N GLU A 36 -0.73 -8.53 12.92
CA GLU A 36 0.59 -8.03 13.33
C GLU A 36 1.73 -8.51 12.41
N SER A 37 1.58 -9.69 11.83
CA SER A 37 2.52 -10.23 10.84
C SER A 37 1.80 -10.86 9.65
N PHE A 38 2.47 -10.88 8.50
CA PHE A 38 1.95 -11.44 7.27
C PHE A 38 3.10 -12.02 6.46
N GLN A 39 2.86 -13.17 5.84
CA GLN A 39 3.76 -13.79 4.88
C GLN A 39 2.94 -14.28 3.69
N ALA A 40 3.42 -14.07 2.47
CA ALA A 40 2.79 -14.57 1.26
C ALA A 40 3.79 -14.72 0.11
N SER A 41 3.41 -15.53 -0.87
CA SER A 41 3.92 -15.40 -2.23
C SER A 41 3.13 -14.31 -2.95
N PHE A 42 3.73 -13.66 -3.95
CA PHE A 42 3.03 -12.67 -4.75
C PHE A 42 3.27 -12.83 -6.26
N THR A 43 2.27 -12.41 -7.03
CA THR A 43 2.39 -12.09 -8.45
C THR A 43 2.06 -10.62 -8.65
N GLN A 44 2.96 -9.89 -9.30
CA GLN A 44 2.81 -8.49 -9.62
C GLN A 44 2.75 -8.29 -11.13
N SER A 45 1.85 -7.43 -11.61
CA SER A 45 1.84 -6.97 -13.00
C SER A 45 1.65 -5.46 -13.07
N VAL A 46 2.29 -4.81 -14.04
CA VAL A 46 2.12 -3.38 -14.28
C VAL A 46 1.54 -3.18 -15.67
N VAL A 47 0.29 -2.74 -15.73
CA VAL A 47 -0.45 -2.51 -16.97
C VAL A 47 -0.52 -1.02 -17.25
N SER A 48 -0.27 -0.59 -18.48
CA SER A 48 -0.53 0.78 -18.93
C SER A 48 -1.66 0.81 -19.95
N MET A 49 -2.31 1.96 -20.12
CA MET A 49 -3.36 2.12 -21.15
C MET A 49 -2.82 1.98 -22.57
N ASP A 50 -1.54 2.32 -22.79
CA ASP A 50 -0.88 2.28 -24.09
C ASP A 50 -0.26 0.91 -24.41
N GLU A 51 0.07 0.13 -23.38
CA GLU A 51 0.69 -1.18 -23.50
C GLU A 51 -0.02 -2.19 -22.58
N PRO A 52 -1.02 -2.93 -23.12
CA PRO A 52 -1.82 -3.87 -22.33
C PRO A 52 -1.07 -5.18 -22.04
N HIS A 53 0.13 -5.37 -22.58
CA HIS A 53 1.01 -6.47 -22.20
C HIS A 53 1.82 -6.01 -20.98
N SER A 54 1.60 -6.67 -19.85
CA SER A 54 2.40 -6.46 -18.65
C SER A 54 3.32 -7.65 -18.44
N ASP A 55 4.62 -7.40 -18.28
CA ASP A 55 5.51 -8.40 -17.70
C ASP A 55 5.09 -8.66 -16.25
N GLU A 56 5.06 -9.94 -15.88
CA GLU A 56 4.74 -10.35 -14.51
C GLU A 56 6.02 -10.53 -13.72
N SER A 57 6.03 -10.03 -12.49
CA SER A 57 7.07 -10.30 -11.51
C SER A 57 6.53 -11.18 -10.40
N HIS A 58 7.38 -12.07 -9.89
CA HIS A 58 7.01 -13.05 -8.87
C HIS A 58 7.95 -12.97 -7.70
N GLY A 59 7.48 -13.41 -6.53
CA GLY A 59 8.36 -13.54 -5.39
C GLY A 59 7.63 -13.78 -4.08
N THR A 60 8.31 -13.44 -2.99
CA THR A 60 7.80 -13.62 -1.63
C THR A 60 7.90 -12.33 -0.83
N MET A 61 6.94 -12.16 0.07
CA MET A 61 6.93 -11.03 0.99
C MET A 61 6.62 -11.48 2.41
N ALA A 62 7.18 -10.74 3.36
CA ALA A 62 6.83 -10.83 4.77
C ALA A 62 6.82 -9.43 5.38
N PHE A 63 5.89 -9.16 6.31
CA PHE A 63 5.95 -7.99 7.17
C PHE A 63 5.66 -8.35 8.62
N ARG A 64 6.20 -7.52 9.51
CA ARG A 64 5.88 -7.49 10.92
C ARG A 64 5.80 -6.06 11.37
N ARG A 65 4.65 -5.68 11.92
CA ARG A 65 4.47 -4.32 12.42
C ARG A 65 5.23 -4.10 13.73
N PRO A 66 5.72 -2.87 13.96
CA PRO A 66 5.79 -1.75 13.00
C PRO A 66 7.03 -1.83 12.09
N GLY A 67 6.88 -1.45 10.83
CA GLY A 67 7.97 -1.04 9.93
C GLY A 67 8.91 -2.14 9.39
N SER A 68 8.84 -3.38 9.89
CA SER A 68 9.71 -4.47 9.44
C SER A 68 9.09 -5.17 8.24
N PHE A 69 9.85 -5.30 7.16
CA PHE A 69 9.40 -6.03 5.98
C PHE A 69 10.55 -6.64 5.19
N HIS A 70 10.24 -7.69 4.44
CA HIS A 70 11.15 -8.39 3.54
C HIS A 70 10.38 -8.68 2.26
N TRP A 71 10.87 -8.19 1.13
CA TRP A 71 10.26 -8.34 -0.18
C TRP A 71 11.31 -8.83 -1.16
N ALA A 72 11.18 -10.07 -1.61
CA ALA A 72 12.10 -10.67 -2.57
C ALA A 72 11.38 -10.86 -3.90
N TYR A 73 11.83 -10.14 -4.92
CA TYR A 73 11.55 -10.44 -6.31
C TYR A 73 12.49 -11.56 -6.77
N GLU A 74 11.92 -12.59 -7.39
CA GLU A 74 12.60 -13.80 -7.86
C GLU A 74 12.69 -13.82 -9.39
N ASP A 75 11.63 -13.39 -10.08
CA ASP A 75 11.56 -13.32 -11.53
C ASP A 75 10.86 -12.02 -11.98
N PRO A 76 11.21 -11.44 -13.15
CA PRO A 76 12.33 -11.83 -14.03
C PRO A 76 13.69 -11.25 -13.59
N TYR A 77 13.70 -10.35 -12.61
CA TYR A 77 14.92 -9.73 -12.08
C TYR A 77 14.96 -9.93 -10.57
N GLU A 78 16.11 -10.36 -10.05
CA GLU A 78 16.27 -10.62 -8.63
C GLU A 78 16.55 -9.32 -7.85
N GLN A 79 15.60 -8.92 -7.01
CA GLN A 79 15.73 -7.76 -6.15
C GLN A 79 15.23 -8.08 -4.75
N LEU A 80 15.97 -7.66 -3.73
CA LEU A 80 15.60 -7.83 -2.34
C LEU A 80 15.44 -6.46 -1.66
N ILE A 81 14.26 -6.21 -1.09
CA ILE A 81 13.97 -5.01 -0.31
C ILE A 81 13.70 -5.44 1.13
N VAL A 82 14.53 -4.99 2.07
CA VAL A 82 14.43 -5.36 3.48
C VAL A 82 14.40 -4.11 4.34
N SER A 83 13.61 -4.13 5.40
CA SER A 83 13.53 -3.11 6.43
C SER A 83 13.44 -3.75 7.80
N ASP A 84 14.23 -3.24 8.75
CA ASP A 84 14.14 -3.55 10.18
C ASP A 84 13.24 -2.55 10.95
N GLY A 85 12.58 -1.65 10.22
CA GLY A 85 11.79 -0.55 10.76
C GLY A 85 12.55 0.74 11.00
N MET A 86 13.89 0.73 10.90
CA MET A 86 14.75 1.91 11.02
C MET A 86 15.53 2.19 9.74
N THR A 87 16.04 1.13 9.10
CA THR A 87 16.87 1.17 7.91
C THR A 87 16.21 0.37 6.80
N LEU A 88 16.22 0.90 5.59
CA LEU A 88 15.82 0.21 4.38
C LEU A 88 17.06 -0.15 3.57
N TRP A 89 17.13 -1.41 3.15
CA TRP A 89 18.08 -1.93 2.17
C TRP A 89 17.33 -2.31 0.90
N ILE A 90 17.86 -1.87 -0.24
CA ILE A 90 17.41 -2.31 -1.57
C ILE A 90 18.62 -2.94 -2.23
N TYR A 91 18.61 -4.25 -2.38
CA TYR A 91 19.66 -5.02 -3.03
C TYR A 91 19.20 -5.42 -4.43
N ASP A 92 19.85 -4.86 -5.43
CA ASP A 92 19.75 -5.29 -6.81
C ASP A 92 20.85 -6.34 -7.05
N LYS A 93 20.45 -7.62 -7.23
CA LYS A 93 21.42 -8.72 -7.30
C LYS A 93 22.21 -8.69 -8.60
N ASP A 94 21.55 -8.36 -9.71
CA ASP A 94 22.15 -8.33 -11.04
C ASP A 94 23.20 -7.21 -11.16
N LEU A 95 22.95 -6.09 -10.50
CA LEU A 95 23.90 -4.97 -10.44
C LEU A 95 24.95 -5.11 -9.33
N GLU A 96 24.86 -6.15 -8.49
CA GLU A 96 25.68 -6.32 -7.29
C GLU A 96 25.75 -5.02 -6.46
N GLN A 97 24.59 -4.40 -6.22
CA GLN A 97 24.50 -3.08 -5.60
C GLN A 97 23.43 -3.02 -4.51
N VAL A 98 23.80 -2.51 -3.34
CA VAL A 98 22.90 -2.23 -2.22
C VAL A 98 22.75 -0.73 -2.02
N THR A 99 21.50 -0.26 -2.01
CA THR A 99 21.14 1.08 -1.55
C THR A 99 20.65 1.02 -0.11
N VAL A 100 21.19 1.87 0.76
CA VAL A 100 20.83 1.97 2.18
C VAL A 100 20.29 3.37 2.48
N ARG A 101 19.13 3.44 3.15
CA ARG A 101 18.53 4.72 3.58
C ARG A 101 17.69 4.57 4.86
N PRO A 102 17.49 5.63 5.66
CA PRO A 102 16.59 5.60 6.80
C PRO A 102 15.12 5.47 6.37
N VAL A 103 14.33 4.76 7.19
CA VAL A 103 12.86 4.67 7.08
C VAL A 103 12.28 6.03 7.53
N GLY A 104 11.89 6.89 6.59
CA GLY A 104 11.26 8.16 6.96
C GLY A 104 11.17 9.29 5.93
N GLN A 105 11.94 9.25 4.82
CA GLN A 105 11.97 10.42 3.92
C GLN A 105 11.11 10.33 2.65
N LYS A 106 10.99 9.16 2.00
CA LYS A 106 10.29 8.99 0.70
C LYS A 106 9.88 7.53 0.47
N LEU A 107 9.20 6.91 1.44
CA LEU A 107 8.68 5.52 1.29
C LEU A 107 7.41 5.45 0.42
N ASP A 108 6.96 6.62 -0.04
CA ASP A 108 5.73 7.00 -0.75
C ASP A 108 5.42 6.19 -2.03
N LYS A 109 6.29 5.24 -2.40
CA LYS A 109 6.19 4.45 -3.64
C LYS A 109 6.11 2.95 -3.42
N THR A 110 6.12 2.46 -2.17
CA THR A 110 5.96 1.03 -1.90
C THR A 110 4.55 0.71 -1.43
N PRO A 111 3.84 -0.25 -2.08
CA PRO A 111 2.46 -0.62 -1.73
C PRO A 111 2.25 -0.98 -0.25
N ILE A 112 3.31 -1.51 0.39
CA ILE A 112 3.28 -2.03 1.75
C ILE A 112 3.11 -0.96 2.83
N MET A 113 3.45 0.30 2.56
CA MET A 113 3.34 1.39 3.55
C MET A 113 1.89 1.69 3.94
N LEU A 114 0.94 1.48 3.02
CA LEU A 114 -0.48 1.58 3.32
C LEU A 114 -0.90 0.57 4.38
N LEU A 115 -0.19 -0.55 4.46
CA LEU A 115 -0.46 -1.60 5.42
C LEU A 115 0.29 -1.39 6.74
N ASP A 116 1.21 -0.44 6.89
CA ASP A 116 2.02 -0.29 8.11
C ASP A 116 1.42 0.70 9.12
N ALA A 117 0.53 1.61 8.69
CA ALA A 117 0.00 2.71 9.51
C ALA A 117 -1.55 2.75 9.58
N PRO A 118 -2.21 1.81 10.28
CA PRO A 118 -3.67 1.75 10.40
C PRO A 118 -4.33 3.04 10.90
N ASP A 119 -3.74 3.64 11.92
CA ASP A 119 -4.42 4.69 12.68
C ASP A 119 -4.63 5.97 11.86
N LYS A 120 -3.74 6.21 10.89
CA LYS A 120 -3.72 7.40 10.04
C LYS A 120 -4.45 7.21 8.72
N LEU A 121 -4.92 6.01 8.41
CA LEU A 121 -5.39 5.70 7.07
C LEU A 121 -6.59 6.55 6.66
N SER A 122 -7.59 6.73 7.52
CA SER A 122 -8.71 7.65 7.20
C SER A 122 -8.41 9.12 7.45
N ASP A 123 -7.26 9.49 8.02
CA ASP A 123 -6.80 10.88 7.99
C ASP A 123 -6.27 11.24 6.60
N ASP A 124 -5.51 10.32 6.01
CA ASP A 124 -4.79 10.52 4.74
C ASP A 124 -5.61 10.12 3.50
N TYR A 125 -6.57 9.21 3.66
CA TYR A 125 -7.36 8.63 2.57
C TYR A 125 -8.87 8.73 2.80
N ALA A 126 -9.62 8.89 1.71
CA ALA A 126 -11.05 8.62 1.67
C ALA A 126 -11.25 7.13 1.37
N LEU A 127 -11.96 6.44 2.26
CA LEU A 127 -12.19 5.01 2.21
C LEU A 127 -13.62 4.71 1.75
N GLU A 128 -13.78 3.79 0.81
CA GLU A 128 -15.08 3.38 0.27
C GLU A 128 -15.10 1.88 -0.02
N VAL A 129 -16.10 1.16 0.50
CA VAL A 129 -16.38 -0.22 0.06
C VAL A 129 -17.01 -0.12 -1.34
N ILE A 130 -16.30 -0.62 -2.35
CA ILE A 130 -16.75 -0.58 -3.76
C ILE A 130 -17.34 -1.92 -4.23
N LEU A 131 -17.05 -3.00 -3.50
CA LEU A 131 -17.63 -4.32 -3.70
C LEU A 131 -17.79 -5.02 -2.34
N GLU A 132 -18.94 -5.65 -2.13
CA GLU A 132 -19.16 -6.60 -1.03
C GLU A 132 -20.11 -7.70 -1.55
N THR A 133 -19.60 -8.92 -1.70
CA THR A 133 -20.38 -10.06 -2.20
C THR A 133 -19.92 -11.36 -1.56
N GLY A 134 -20.74 -11.91 -0.67
CA GLY A 134 -20.35 -13.08 0.11
C GLY A 134 -19.18 -12.71 1.02
N ASP A 135 -18.08 -13.46 0.89
CA ASP A 135 -16.84 -13.23 1.65
C ASP A 135 -15.82 -12.36 0.91
N GLU A 136 -16.18 -11.85 -0.28
CA GLU A 136 -15.33 -10.98 -1.10
C GLU A 136 -15.66 -9.50 -0.84
N VAL A 137 -14.63 -8.71 -0.54
CA VAL A 137 -14.76 -7.27 -0.25
C VAL A 137 -13.65 -6.51 -0.97
N GLU A 138 -14.00 -5.40 -1.62
CA GLU A 138 -13.04 -4.46 -2.17
C GLU A 138 -13.20 -3.10 -1.53
N ILE A 139 -12.08 -2.53 -1.08
CA ILE A 139 -12.05 -1.22 -0.44
C ILE A 139 -11.14 -0.30 -1.24
N SER A 140 -11.70 0.81 -1.71
CA SER A 140 -11.00 1.88 -2.41
C SER A 140 -10.45 2.90 -1.42
N LEU A 141 -9.19 3.28 -1.61
CA LEU A 141 -8.48 4.31 -0.88
C LEU A 141 -8.09 5.43 -1.86
N ILE A 142 -8.65 6.61 -1.67
CA ILE A 142 -8.35 7.80 -2.49
C ILE A 142 -7.59 8.81 -1.63
N PRO A 143 -6.35 9.19 -1.98
CA PRO A 143 -5.59 10.19 -1.22
C PRO A 143 -6.35 11.52 -1.10
N LYS A 144 -6.27 12.16 0.07
CA LYS A 144 -6.86 13.50 0.31
C LYS A 144 -5.91 14.66 0.04
N GLY A 145 -4.61 14.40 -0.08
CA GLY A 145 -3.56 15.41 -0.28
C GLY A 145 -3.59 16.08 -1.66
N GLU A 146 -2.93 17.25 -1.78
CA GLU A 146 -2.93 18.05 -3.02
C GLU A 146 -2.04 17.49 -4.14
N GLU A 147 -0.96 16.79 -3.80
CA GLU A 147 -0.03 16.15 -4.76
C GLU A 147 0.23 14.69 -4.38
N PRO A 148 -0.76 13.80 -4.52
CA PRO A 148 -0.59 12.42 -4.10
C PRO A 148 0.34 11.66 -5.03
N GLY A 149 1.11 10.71 -4.49
CA GLY A 149 2.01 9.84 -5.29
C GLY A 149 1.28 8.88 -6.25
N PHE A 150 -0.03 8.69 -6.05
CA PHE A 150 -0.90 7.82 -6.84
C PHE A 150 -2.35 8.35 -6.82
N LYS A 151 -3.20 7.88 -7.75
CA LYS A 151 -4.61 8.28 -7.85
C LYS A 151 -5.52 7.49 -6.90
N ARG A 152 -5.32 6.17 -6.80
CA ARG A 152 -6.18 5.27 -6.02
C ARG A 152 -5.43 4.00 -5.66
N VAL A 153 -5.77 3.42 -4.50
CA VAL A 153 -5.49 2.01 -4.18
C VAL A 153 -6.80 1.25 -4.00
N ILE A 154 -6.87 0.01 -4.47
CA ILE A 154 -7.94 -0.92 -4.16
C ILE A 154 -7.30 -2.06 -3.36
N LEU A 155 -7.89 -2.40 -2.21
CA LEU A 155 -7.53 -3.57 -1.42
C LEU A 155 -8.59 -4.65 -1.66
N HIS A 156 -8.14 -5.87 -1.95
CA HIS A 156 -8.99 -7.03 -2.18
C HIS A 156 -8.92 -7.97 -0.99
N PHE A 157 -10.07 -8.25 -0.39
CA PHE A 157 -10.21 -9.18 0.71
C PHE A 157 -11.08 -10.37 0.30
N SER A 158 -10.65 -11.56 0.69
CA SER A 158 -11.44 -12.79 0.60
C SER A 158 -11.42 -13.46 1.97
N ASN A 159 -12.58 -13.82 2.51
CA ASN A 159 -12.69 -14.43 3.86
C ASN A 159 -11.99 -13.61 4.95
N SER A 160 -12.08 -12.28 4.87
CA SER A 160 -11.38 -11.32 5.75
C SER A 160 -9.83 -11.35 5.67
N ILE A 161 -9.25 -11.99 4.65
CA ILE A 161 -7.82 -12.03 4.39
C ILE A 161 -7.50 -11.11 3.21
N LEU A 162 -6.49 -10.25 3.33
CA LEU A 162 -5.98 -9.47 2.19
C LEU A 162 -5.36 -10.43 1.17
N VAL A 163 -5.96 -10.50 0.00
CA VAL A 163 -5.53 -11.37 -1.11
C VAL A 163 -4.97 -10.59 -2.29
N GLY A 164 -5.08 -9.27 -2.29
CA GLY A 164 -4.42 -8.45 -3.29
C GLY A 164 -4.60 -6.97 -3.10
N MET A 165 -3.91 -6.22 -3.94
CA MET A 165 -4.01 -4.76 -4.04
C MET A 165 -3.76 -4.30 -5.47
N GLU A 166 -4.43 -3.22 -5.84
CA GLU A 166 -4.20 -2.52 -7.10
C GLU A 166 -3.88 -1.06 -6.82
N ILE A 167 -2.84 -0.53 -7.46
CA ILE A 167 -2.44 0.87 -7.34
C ILE A 167 -2.48 1.50 -8.72
N GLN A 168 -3.29 2.54 -8.85
CA GLN A 168 -3.32 3.38 -10.04
C GLN A 168 -2.46 4.62 -9.79
N ASP A 169 -1.37 4.78 -10.54
CA ASP A 169 -0.51 5.95 -10.43
C ASP A 169 -1.08 7.19 -11.16
N ASN A 170 -0.37 8.33 -11.09
CA ASN A 170 -0.80 9.56 -11.75
C ASN A 170 -0.74 9.51 -13.29
N PHE A 171 -0.03 8.55 -13.85
CA PHE A 171 0.09 8.30 -15.30
C PHE A 171 -0.90 7.23 -15.80
N ASP A 172 -1.83 6.78 -14.95
CA ASP A 172 -2.78 5.70 -15.26
C ASP A 172 -2.14 4.32 -15.48
N HIS A 173 -0.91 4.12 -14.98
CA HIS A 173 -0.38 2.78 -14.82
C HIS A 173 -1.08 2.09 -13.65
N LEU A 174 -1.47 0.85 -13.86
CA LEU A 174 -2.11 -0.01 -12.88
C LEU A 174 -1.13 -1.09 -12.45
N ASN A 175 -0.58 -0.94 -11.24
CA ASN A 175 0.21 -1.98 -10.59
C ASN A 175 -0.74 -2.89 -9.81
N ARG A 176 -0.86 -4.14 -10.23
CA ARG A 176 -1.65 -5.18 -9.58
C ARG A 176 -0.74 -6.13 -8.84
N LEU A 177 -1.06 -6.41 -7.59
CA LEU A 177 -0.31 -7.33 -6.75
C LEU A 177 -1.28 -8.28 -6.07
N PHE A 178 -1.20 -9.56 -6.38
CA PHE A 178 -2.03 -10.60 -5.78
C PHE A 178 -1.19 -11.55 -4.94
N PHE A 179 -1.74 -11.96 -3.81
CA PHE A 179 -1.09 -12.79 -2.82
C PHE A 179 -1.61 -14.22 -2.87
N SER A 180 -0.71 -15.17 -2.65
CA SER A 180 -1.02 -16.58 -2.46
C SER A 180 -0.25 -17.14 -1.25
N ASP A 181 -0.68 -18.30 -0.76
CA ASP A 181 -0.09 -18.95 0.42
C ASP A 181 -0.01 -18.03 1.66
N VAL A 182 -1.02 -17.17 1.82
CA VAL A 182 -1.08 -16.16 2.89
C VAL A 182 -1.07 -16.81 4.27
N LYS A 183 -0.16 -16.35 5.13
CA LYS A 183 -0.08 -16.69 6.55
C LYS A 183 -0.08 -15.41 7.37
N GLN A 184 -1.09 -15.23 8.20
CA GLN A 184 -1.20 -14.10 9.11
C GLN A 184 -0.78 -14.50 10.51
N ASN A 185 -0.15 -13.57 11.24
CA ASN A 185 0.28 -13.74 12.63
C ASN A 185 1.18 -14.96 12.84
N ALA A 186 1.90 -15.37 11.79
CA ALA A 186 2.95 -16.38 11.91
C ALA A 186 4.13 -15.81 12.70
N MET A 187 4.80 -16.67 13.46
CA MET A 187 6.05 -16.31 14.11
C MET A 187 7.13 -16.15 13.03
N LEU A 188 7.58 -14.92 12.84
CA LEU A 188 8.66 -14.57 11.93
C LEU A 188 9.92 -14.31 12.75
N ASP A 189 11.01 -15.00 12.39
CA ASP A 189 12.33 -14.79 12.99
C ASP A 189 12.82 -13.36 12.70
N ASP A 190 13.57 -12.77 13.62
CA ASP A 190 14.16 -11.43 13.44
C ASP A 190 15.13 -11.42 12.26
N ASP A 191 15.77 -12.55 11.95
CA ASP A 191 16.67 -12.70 10.82
C ASP A 191 16.01 -12.47 9.46
N PHE A 192 14.66 -12.54 9.35
CA PHE A 192 13.96 -12.16 8.13
C PHE A 192 14.12 -10.68 7.79
N PHE A 193 14.31 -9.82 8.79
CA PHE A 193 14.29 -8.37 8.63
C PHE A 193 15.67 -7.74 8.75
N ASN A 194 16.69 -8.56 9.04
CA ASN A 194 18.08 -8.13 9.10
C ASN A 194 18.74 -8.40 7.75
N PHE A 195 19.40 -7.39 7.19
CA PHE A 195 20.17 -7.55 5.97
C PHE A 195 21.62 -7.12 6.14
N VAL A 196 22.53 -8.03 5.78
CA VAL A 196 23.97 -7.75 5.70
C VAL A 196 24.36 -7.78 4.22
N PRO A 197 24.83 -6.66 3.65
CA PRO A 197 25.31 -6.63 2.27
C PRO A 197 26.38 -7.71 2.03
N PRO A 198 26.26 -8.52 0.96
CA PRO A 198 27.29 -9.50 0.62
C PRO A 198 28.66 -8.86 0.38
N ASP A 199 29.73 -9.64 0.61
CA ASP A 199 31.08 -9.18 0.33
C ASP A 199 31.26 -8.83 -1.16
N GLY A 200 31.85 -7.66 -1.44
CA GLY A 200 32.16 -7.22 -2.81
C GLY A 200 31.06 -6.42 -3.51
N VAL A 201 29.87 -6.34 -2.93
CA VAL A 201 28.74 -5.53 -3.44
C VAL A 201 29.00 -4.04 -3.20
N ASP A 202 28.64 -3.20 -4.17
CA ASP A 202 28.70 -1.75 -4.01
C ASP A 202 27.61 -1.27 -3.04
N VAL A 203 27.97 -0.43 -2.06
CA VAL A 203 27.03 0.04 -1.03
C VAL A 203 26.88 1.54 -1.12
N ILE A 204 25.75 1.97 -1.69
CA ILE A 204 25.36 3.36 -1.81
C ILE A 204 24.51 3.73 -0.59
N ARG A 205 24.97 4.73 0.17
CA ARG A 205 24.18 5.33 1.24
C ARG A 205 23.57 6.62 0.71
N ALA A 206 22.24 6.72 0.75
CA ALA A 206 21.59 7.99 0.49
C ALA A 206 22.14 9.00 1.51
N ALA A 207 22.69 10.12 1.04
CA ALA A 207 23.12 11.17 1.94
C ALA A 207 21.88 11.70 2.67
N ASP A 208 22.02 12.00 3.97
CA ASP A 208 21.09 12.88 4.64
C ASP A 208 21.10 14.20 3.83
N GLU A 209 20.12 14.41 2.96
CA GLU A 209 19.87 15.74 2.43
C GLU A 209 19.36 16.55 3.63
N PHE A 210 20.30 17.19 4.31
CA PHE A 210 20.05 18.29 5.22
C PHE A 210 19.24 19.35 4.46
N GLU A 211 17.96 19.50 4.79
CA GLU A 211 17.31 20.76 5.23
C GLU A 211 15.80 20.60 5.42
#